data_AF-A0A354WY77-F1
#
_entry.id   AF-A0A354WY77-F1
#
_cell.length_a   1.000
_cell.length_b   1.000
_cell.length_c   1.000
_cell.angle_alpha   90.00
_cell.angle_beta   90.00
_cell.angle_gamma   90.00
#
_symmetry.space_group_name_H-M   'P 1'
#
loop_
_entity.id
_entity.type
_entity.pdbx_description
1 polymer ?
#
loop_
_entity_poly.entity_id
_entity_poly.type
_entity_poly.pdbx_seq_one_letter_code
_entity_poly.pdbx_strand_id
1 'polypeptide(L)' 'GDLNQAITIRTFVSRGNVLYYQAGAGIVAKSKDYRELQEVNNKLGALKKAVILAESLHN' A
#
# COMPACT_ATOMS: atom_id res chain seq x y z
N GLY A 1 4.56 24.80 19.99
CA GLY A 1 4.65 23.33 19.92
C GLY A 1 4.47 22.94 18.48
N ASP A 2 5.32 22.05 17.97
CA ASP A 2 5.32 21.64 16.56
C ASP A 2 4.78 20.21 16.42
N LEU A 3 3.97 19.96 15.39
CA LEU A 3 3.28 18.69 15.15
C LEU A 3 3.43 18.30 13.69
N ASN A 4 4.00 17.12 13.43
CA ASN A 4 4.10 16.53 12.11
C ASN A 4 3.50 15.12 12.12
N GLN A 5 2.50 14.88 11.28
CA GLN A 5 1.80 13.60 11.15
C GLN A 5 1.76 13.17 9.69
N ALA A 6 1.88 11.86 9.46
CA ALA A 6 1.74 11.25 8.15
C ALA A 6 0.39 10.53 8.03
N ILE A 7 -0.15 10.53 6.82
CA ILE A 7 -1.33 9.72 6.49
C ILE A 7 -0.91 8.25 6.44
N THR A 8 -1.70 7.37 7.06
CA THR A 8 -1.44 5.92 7.11
C THR A 8 -1.78 5.22 5.79
N ILE A 9 -0.97 5.46 4.76
CA ILE A 9 -1.03 4.80 3.46
C ILE A 9 0.34 4.19 3.13
N ARG A 10 0.36 3.19 2.24
CA ARG A 10 1.59 2.41 1.96
C ARG A 10 2.22 1.86 3.24
N THR A 11 1.37 1.35 4.13
CA THR A 11 1.77 0.84 5.44
C THR A 11 1.23 -0.57 5.63
N PHE A 12 1.98 -1.38 6.37
CA PHE A 12 1.51 -2.65 6.89
C PHE A 12 1.10 -2.50 8.35
N VAL A 13 0.00 -3.15 8.72
CA VAL A 13 -0.34 -3.39 10.13
C VAL A 13 -0.17 -4.88 10.38
N SER A 14 0.75 -5.25 11.26
CA SER A 14 0.96 -6.64 11.64
C SER A 14 0.11 -6.99 12.85
N ARG A 15 -0.69 -8.07 12.75
CA ARG A 15 -1.45 -8.61 13.88
C ARG A 15 -1.54 -10.12 13.75
N GLY A 16 -1.10 -10.85 14.78
CA GLY A 16 -1.16 -12.31 14.79
C GLY A 16 -0.39 -12.96 13.62
N ASN A 17 0.82 -12.48 13.34
CA ASN A 17 1.65 -12.90 12.20
C ASN A 17 1.00 -12.73 10.82
N VAL A 18 -0.05 -11.91 10.71
CA VAL A 18 -0.68 -11.52 9.44
C VAL A 18 -0.43 -10.04 9.17
N LEU A 19 0.05 -9.74 7.96
CA LEU A 19 0.21 -8.37 7.49
C LEU A 19 -1.07 -7.90 6.78
N TYR A 20 -1.70 -6.87 7.34
CA TYR A 20 -2.84 -6.18 6.75
C TYR A 20 -2.36 -4.93 6.03
N TYR A 21 -2.83 -4.73 4.81
CA TYR A 21 -2.48 -3.58 4.00
C TYR A 21 -3.58 -3.31 2.97
N GLN A 22 -3.73 -2.04 2.62
CA GLN A 22 -4.79 -1.59 1.72
C GLN A 22 -4.31 -0.44 0.83
N ALA A 23 -4.96 -0.28 -0.31
CA ALA A 23 -4.87 0.92 -1.13
C ALA A 23 -6.23 1.23 -1.74
N GLY A 24 -6.41 2.48 -2.12
CA GLY A 24 -7.57 2.95 -2.87
C GLY A 24 -7.15 3.82 -4.05
N ALA A 25 -8.12 4.28 -4.81
CA ALA A 25 -7.98 5.22 -5.91
C ALA A 25 -8.97 6.38 -5.73
N GLY A 26 -8.62 7.56 -6.24
CA GLY A 26 -9.49 8.72 -6.21
C GLY A 26 -10.36 8.75 -7.46
N ILE A 27 -11.67 8.61 -7.32
CA ILE A 27 -12.60 8.53 -8.46
C ILE A 27 -13.10 9.92 -8.84
N VAL A 28 -13.06 10.23 -10.14
CA VAL A 28 -13.63 11.45 -10.73
C VAL A 28 -14.55 11.10 -11.90
N ALA A 29 -15.34 12.06 -12.40
CA ALA A 29 -16.31 11.82 -13.48
C ALA A 29 -15.72 11.23 -14.78
N LYS A 30 -14.41 11.38 -15.00
CA LYS A 30 -13.67 10.85 -16.16
C LYS A 30 -12.85 9.59 -15.86
N SER A 31 -12.95 9.07 -14.63
CA SER A 31 -12.25 7.84 -14.23
C SER A 31 -12.71 6.66 -15.08
N LYS A 32 -11.82 5.68 -15.23
CA LYS A 32 -12.11 4.43 -15.94
C LYS A 32 -11.75 3.27 -15.02
N ASP A 33 -12.70 2.41 -14.73
CA ASP A 33 -12.57 1.32 -13.74
C ASP A 33 -11.26 0.53 -13.89
N TYR A 34 -10.89 0.17 -15.13
CA TYR A 34 -9.66 -0.59 -15.39
C TYR A 34 -8.39 0.17 -14.97
N ARG A 35 -8.36 1.50 -15.11
CA ARG A 35 -7.20 2.32 -14.74
C ARG A 35 -7.10 2.46 -13.24
N GLU A 36 -8.23 2.67 -12.57
CA GLU A 36 -8.28 2.81 -11.11
C GLU A 36 -7.89 1.50 -10.42
N LEU A 37 -8.37 0.37 -10.94
CA LEU A 37 -7.95 -0.95 -10.47
C LEU A 37 -6.44 -1.16 -10.66
N GLN A 38 -5.89 -0.76 -11.81
CA GLN A 38 -4.45 -0.83 -12.05
C GLN A 38 -3.65 0.06 -11.09
N GLU A 39 -4.15 1.26 -10.78
CA GLU A 39 -3.54 2.16 -9.80
C GLU A 39 -3.49 1.52 -8.40
N VAL A 40 -4.61 0.95 -7.94
CA VAL A 40 -4.67 0.22 -6.66
C VAL A 40 -3.66 -0.93 -6.65
N ASN A 41 -3.65 -1.75 -7.72
CA ASN A 41 -2.71 -2.85 -7.86
C ASN A 41 -1.24 -2.40 -7.84
N ASN A 42 -0.92 -1.27 -8.47
CA ASN A 42 0.43 -0.72 -8.46
C ASN A 42 0.85 -0.25 -7.05
N LYS A 43 -0.05 0.43 -6.33
CA LYS A 43 0.19 0.86 -4.93
C LYS A 43 0.42 -0.33 -4.00
N LEU A 44 -0.41 -1.37 -4.12
CA LEU A 44 -0.26 -2.61 -3.36
C LEU A 44 0.97 -3.41 -3.79
N GLY A 45 1.29 -3.39 -5.08
CA GLY A 45 2.44 -4.09 -5.64
C GLY A 45 3.77 -3.61 -5.06
N ALA A 46 3.91 -2.32 -4.77
CA ALA A 46 5.09 -1.79 -4.09
C ALA A 46 5.29 -2.41 -2.70
N LEU A 47 4.21 -2.52 -1.92
CA LEU A 47 4.22 -3.18 -0.62
C LEU A 47 4.57 -4.66 -0.74
N LYS A 48 3.90 -5.38 -1.64
CA LYS A 48 4.17 -6.81 -1.88
C LYS A 48 5.63 -7.08 -2.25
N LYS A 49 6.21 -6.25 -3.13
CA LYS A 49 7.64 -6.34 -3.52
C LYS A 49 8.56 -6.14 -2.32
N ALA A 50 8.24 -5.22 -1.41
CA ALA A 50 9.04 -4.97 -0.22
C ALA A 50 9.08 -6.21 0.71
N VAL A 51 7.94 -6.90 0.88
CA VAL A 51 7.88 -8.15 1.67
C VAL A 51 8.72 -9.26 1.04
N ILE A 52 8.56 -9.50 -0.27
CA ILE A 52 9.32 -10.54 -0.98
C ILE A 52 10.83 -10.30 -0.87
N LEU A 53 11.26 -9.03 -1.02
CA LEU A 53 12.66 -8.68 -0.84
C LEU A 53 13.13 -8.96 0.60
N ALA A 54 12.33 -8.57 1.59
CA ALA A 54 12.65 -8.81 3.00
C ALA A 54 12.76 -10.31 3.34
N GLU A 55 11.96 -11.18 2.72
CA GLU A 55 12.08 -12.64 2.87
C GLU A 55 13.40 -13.20 2.35
N SER A 56 13.95 -12.59 1.28
CA SER A 56 15.23 -13.02 0.70
C SER A 56 16.46 -12.52 1.46
N LEU A 57 16.30 -11.45 2.25
CA LEU A 57 17.37 -10.89 3.07
C LEU A 57 17.61 -11.81 4.28
N HIS A 58 18.72 -12.54 4.23
CA HIS A 58 19.26 -13.26 5.38
C HIS A 58 20.20 -12.33 6.14
N ASN A 59 20.12 -12.34 7.47
CA ASN A 59 21.08 -11.67 8.36
C ASN A 59 22.30 -12.56 8.60
#